data_AF-A0A963E4C9-F1
#
_entry.id   AF-A0A963E4C9-F1
#
_cell.length_a   1.000
_cell.length_b   1.000
_cell.length_c   1.000
_cell.angle_alpha   90.00
_cell.angle_beta   90.00
_cell.angle_gamma   90.00
#
_symmetry.space_group_name_H-M   'P 1'
#
loop_
_entity.id
_entity.type
_entity.pdbx_description
1 polymer ?
#
loop_
_entity_poly.entity_id
_entity_poly.type
_entity_poly.pdbx_seq_one_letter_code
_entity_poly.pdbx_strand_id
1 'polypeptide(L)' 'MIAIDTNVLLRYLLADDEQQYSKARNLITSHPPVLITDVVLVETIWIIDSNRG' A
#
# COMPACT_ATOMS: atom_id res chain seq x y z
N MET A 1 1.78 -12.56 10.30
CA MET A 1 1.00 -12.38 9.06
C MET A 1 -0.02 -11.29 9.29
N ILE A 2 -0.01 -10.23 8.50
CA ILE A 2 -0.96 -9.11 8.55
C ILE A 2 -1.65 -8.98 7.19
N ALA A 3 -2.90 -8.52 7.16
CA ALA A 3 -3.52 -8.01 5.95
C ALA A 3 -3.34 -6.49 5.91
N ILE A 4 -3.07 -5.93 4.73
CA ILE A 4 -2.93 -4.48 4.55
C ILE A 4 -4.04 -3.93 3.69
N ASP A 5 -4.45 -2.70 4.00
CA ASP A 5 -5.42 -1.94 3.23
C ASP A 5 -4.77 -1.24 2.02
N THR A 6 -5.61 -0.86 1.05
CA THR A 6 -5.23 -0.08 -0.12
C THR A 6 -4.45 1.18 0.26
N ASN A 7 -4.84 1.91 1.31
CA ASN A 7 -4.13 3.12 1.71
C ASN A 7 -2.69 2.84 2.16
N VAL A 8 -2.47 1.79 2.95
CA VAL A 8 -1.12 1.42 3.41
C VAL A 8 -0.25 1.02 2.21
N LEU A 9 -0.82 0.24 1.28
CA LEU A 9 -0.12 -0.18 0.07
C LEU A 9 0.24 1.02 -0.82
N LEU A 10 -0.68 1.97 -1.00
CA LEU A 10 -0.44 3.19 -1.78
C LEU A 10 0.66 4.07 -1.16
N ARG A 11 0.65 4.27 0.16
CA ARG A 11 1.70 5.04 0.85
C ARG A 11 3.07 4.41 0.65
N TYR A 12 3.14 3.08 0.63
CA TYR A 12 4.37 2.35 0.35
C TYR A 12 4.82 2.46 -1.11
N LEU A 13 3.89 2.35 -2.07
CA LEU A 13 4.22 2.34 -3.51
C LEU A 13 4.54 3.73 -4.07
N LEU A 14 3.82 4.75 -3.63
CA LEU A 14 3.91 6.11 -4.20
C LEU A 14 4.92 6.99 -3.49
N ALA A 15 5.26 6.68 -2.24
CA ALA A 15 6.11 7.50 -1.38
C ALA A 15 5.72 8.99 -1.38
N ASP A 16 4.41 9.26 -1.39
CA ASP A 16 3.81 10.59 -1.60
C ASP A 16 3.81 11.47 -0.34
N ASP A 17 3.93 10.85 0.84
CA ASP A 17 4.17 11.51 2.12
C ASP A 17 5.28 10.77 2.88
N GLU A 18 6.34 11.46 3.27
CA GLU A 18 7.55 10.85 3.86
C GLU A 18 7.24 10.14 5.19
N GLN A 19 6.40 10.73 6.04
CA GLN A 19 6.07 10.18 7.35
C GLN A 19 5.23 8.91 7.20
N GLN A 20 4.24 8.94 6.32
CA GLN A 20 3.35 7.82 6.04
C GLN A 20 4.08 6.72 5.28
N TYR A 21 4.95 7.05 4.33
CA TYR A 21 5.81 6.10 3.64
C TYR A 21 6.69 5.34 4.62
N SER A 22 7.36 6.03 5.55
CA SER A 22 8.20 5.41 6.57
C SER A 22 7.39 4.44 7.44
N LYS A 23 6.18 4.83 7.87
CA LYS A 23 5.27 3.96 8.64
C LYS A 23 4.85 2.73 7.83
N ALA A 24 4.40 2.91 6.59
CA ALA A 24 3.96 1.83 5.72
C ALA A 24 5.09 0.84 5.41
N ARG A 25 6.28 1.36 5.10
CA ARG A 25 7.49 0.56 4.90
C ARG A 25 7.81 -0.28 6.11
N ASN A 26 7.88 0.32 7.30
CA ASN A 26 8.18 -0.41 8.53
C ASN A 26 7.12 -1.47 8.84
N LEU A 27 5.84 -1.17 8.63
CA LEU A 27 4.74 -2.11 8.83
C LEU A 27 4.89 -3.34 7.92
N ILE A 28 5.13 -3.13 6.62
CA ILE A 28 5.24 -4.19 5.60
C ILE A 28 6.50 -5.03 5.81
N THR A 29 7.66 -4.40 6.05
CA THR A 29 8.93 -5.13 6.16
C THR A 29 9.09 -5.90 7.47
N SER A 30 8.39 -5.49 8.54
CA SER A 30 8.54 -6.11 9.87
C SER A 30 7.60 -7.30 10.12
N HIS A 31 6.60 -7.54 9.25
CA HIS A 31 5.57 -8.56 9.48
C HIS A 31 5.37 -9.56 8.31
N PRO A 32 6.43 -10.18 7.75
CA PRO A 32 6.24 -11.20 6.74
C PRO A 32 5.52 -12.45 7.32
N PRO A 33 4.64 -13.11 6.56
CA PRO A 33 4.10 -12.71 5.25
C PRO A 33 3.01 -11.62 5.37
N VAL A 34 2.92 -10.75 4.35
CA VAL A 34 1.88 -9.74 4.22
C VAL A 34 0.83 -10.22 3.22
N LEU A 35 -0.43 -10.25 3.63
CA LEU A 35 -1.57 -10.59 2.79
C LEU A 35 -2.06 -9.35 2.04
N ILE A 36 -2.14 -9.47 0.72
CA ILE A 36 -2.80 -8.53 -0.18
C ILE A 36 -3.97 -9.29 -0.81
N THR A 37 -5.19 -8.78 -0.66
CA THR A 37 -6.39 -9.39 -1.23
C THR A 37 -6.64 -8.88 -2.65
N ASP A 38 -7.45 -9.60 -3.42
CA ASP A 38 -7.82 -9.20 -4.78
C ASP A 38 -8.47 -7.81 -4.82
N VAL A 39 -9.31 -7.48 -3.82
CA VAL A 39 -9.96 -6.17 -3.71
C VAL A 39 -8.91 -5.06 -3.51
N VAL A 40 -7.95 -5.26 -2.61
CA VAL A 40 -6.87 -4.29 -2.37
C VAL A 40 -6.02 -4.08 -3.62
N LEU A 41 -5.76 -5.15 -4.38
CA LEU A 41 -5.07 -5.07 -5.68
C LEU A 41 -5.85 -4.26 -6.69
N VAL A 42 -7.14 -4.55 -6.87
CA VAL A 42 -8.02 -3.85 -7.82
C VAL A 42 -8.12 -2.37 -7.49
N GLU A 43 -8.35 -2.01 -6.22
CA GLU A 43 -8.41 -0.61 -5.79
C GLU A 43 -7.08 0.13 -5.98
N THR A 44 -5.95 -0.54 -5.68
CA THR A 44 -4.62 0.04 -5.88
C THR A 44 -4.38 0.37 -7.35
N ILE A 45 -4.73 -0.55 -8.26
CA ILE A 45 -4.59 -0.32 -9.71
C ILE A 45 -5.52 0.81 -10.16
N TRP A 46 -6.79 0.79 -9.73
CA TRP A 46 -7.77 1.81 -10.10
C TRP A 46 -7.34 3.22 -9.67
N ILE A 47 -6.80 3.38 -8.45
CA ILE A 47 -6.32 4.68 -7.93
C ILE A 47 -5.08 5.14 -8.69
N ILE A 48 -4.11 4.25 -8.94
CA ILE A 48 -2.89 4.60 -9.68
C ILE A 48 -3.22 5.01 -11.12
N ASP A 49 -4.13 4.30 -11.78
CA ASP A 49 -4.53 4.61 -13.16
C ASP A 49 -5.37 5.90 -13.24
N SER A 50 -6.29 6.11 -12.30
CA SER A 50 -7.12 7.32 -12.23
C SER A 50 -6.30 8.59 -11.92
N ASN A 51 -5.15 8.46 -11.26
CA ASN A 51 -4.21 9.57 -11.00
C ASN A 51 -3.27 9.88 -12.17
N ARG A 52 -3.39 9.18 -13.31
CA ARG A 52 -2.62 9.49 -14.54
C ARG A 52 -3.28 10.54 -15.45
N GLY A 53 -4.28 11.26 -14.94
CA GLY A 53 -4.96 12.37 -15.62
C GLY A 53 -4.12 13.64 -15.71
#